data_AF-A0AA96WLQ4-F1
#
_entry.id   AF-A0AA96WLQ4-F1
#
_cell.length_a   1.000
_cell.length_b   1.000
_cell.length_c   1.000
_cell.angle_alpha   90.00
_cell.angle_beta   90.00
_cell.angle_gamma   90.00
#
_symmetry.space_group_name_H-M   'P 1'
#
loop_
_entity.id
_entity.type
_entity.pdbx_description
1 polymer ?
#
loop_
_entity_poly.entity_id
_entity_poly.type
_entity_poly.pdbx_seq_one_letter_code
_entity_poly.pdbx_strand_id
1 'polypeptide(L)' 'MQNNRQAAKSNALIVYNTRNGNLFYNANGSRAGFGEGGNFALLSGKPAMTAAHFLVQF' A
#
# COMPACT_ATOMS: atom_id res chain seq x y z
N MET A 1 1.80 -18.00 0.29
CA MET A 1 2.22 -16.86 1.12
C MET A 1 2.18 -15.59 0.28
N GLN A 2 1.17 -14.75 0.45
CA GLN A 2 0.93 -13.60 -0.43
C GLN A 2 1.97 -12.49 -0.18
N ASN A 3 2.60 -12.00 -1.25
CA ASN A 3 3.86 -11.26 -1.20
C ASN A 3 3.67 -9.77 -0.86
N ASN A 4 3.33 -9.46 0.39
CA ASN A 4 3.21 -8.08 0.90
C ASN A 4 4.58 -7.38 1.07
N ARG A 5 5.68 -8.13 1.02
CA ARG A 5 7.04 -7.61 1.24
C ARG A 5 7.45 -6.55 0.21
N GLN A 6 6.86 -6.58 -0.98
CA GLN A 6 7.14 -5.58 -2.02
C GLN A 6 6.57 -4.21 -1.67
N ALA A 7 5.51 -4.13 -0.85
CA ALA A 7 4.99 -2.85 -0.40
C ALA A 7 6.00 -2.09 0.48
N ALA A 8 6.78 -2.82 1.30
CA ALA A 8 7.85 -2.27 2.13
C ALA A 8 9.15 -1.92 1.36
N LYS A 9 9.13 -2.00 0.03
CA LYS A 9 10.25 -1.62 -0.86
C LYS A 9 9.82 -0.62 -1.93
N SER A 10 8.55 -0.21 -1.92
CA SER A 10 7.99 0.69 -2.92
C SER A 10 8.32 2.14 -2.57
N ASN A 11 8.58 2.98 -3.56
CA ASN A 11 8.74 4.42 -3.34
C ASN A 11 7.39 5.13 -3.09
N ALA A 12 6.26 4.45 -3.30
CA ALA A 12 4.94 5.05 -3.09
C ALA A 12 4.58 5.12 -1.60
N LEU A 13 3.98 6.25 -1.18
CA LEU A 13 3.52 6.46 0.19
C LEU A 13 2.37 5.52 0.57
N ILE A 14 1.45 5.29 -0.37
CA ILE A 14 0.37 4.31 -0.25
C ILE A 14 0.57 3.23 -1.30
N VAL A 15 0.60 1.97 -0.87
CA VAL A 15 0.76 0.81 -1.76
C VAL A 15 -0.46 -0.09 -1.68
N TYR A 16 -1.12 -0.31 -2.81
CA TYR A 16 -2.21 -1.26 -2.94
C TYR A 16 -1.73 -2.59 -3.52
N ASN A 17 -1.90 -3.68 -2.78
CA ASN A 17 -1.64 -5.01 -3.29
C ASN A 17 -2.88 -5.58 -3.98
N THR A 18 -2.95 -5.43 -5.30
CA THR A 18 -4.07 -5.90 -6.13
C THR A 18 -4.37 -7.39 -6.02
N ARG A 19 -3.40 -8.21 -5.58
CA ARG A 19 -3.60 -9.67 -5.44
C ARG A 19 -4.44 -10.04 -4.22
N ASN A 20 -4.37 -9.24 -3.16
CA ASN A 20 -5.02 -9.56 -1.89
C ASN A 20 -5.83 -8.43 -1.26
N GLY A 21 -5.81 -7.24 -1.83
CA GLY A 21 -6.62 -6.11 -1.39
C GLY A 21 -5.98 -5.28 -0.27
N ASN A 22 -4.80 -5.64 0.24
CA ASN A 22 -4.18 -4.91 1.34
C ASN A 22 -3.67 -3.54 0.88
N LEU A 23 -3.87 -2.52 1.72
CA LEU A 23 -3.33 -1.18 1.59
C LEU A 23 -2.27 -0.95 2.67
N PHE A 24 -1.11 -0.46 2.24
CA PHE A 24 0.02 -0.18 3.12
C PHE A 24 0.37 1.28 3.08
N TYR A 25 0.66 1.84 4.25
CA TYR A 25 1.34 3.11 4.40
C TYR A 25 2.84 2.85 4.52
N ASN A 26 3.64 3.39 3.60
CA ASN A 26 5.10 3.26 3.60
C ASN A 26 5.77 4.60 3.93
N ALA A 27 5.92 4.88 5.24
CA ALA A 27 6.61 6.07 5.72
C ALA A 27 8.12 6.06 5.39
N ASN A 28 8.70 4.89 5.14
CA ASN A 28 10.12 4.72 4.84
C ASN A 28 10.49 4.99 3.37
N GLY A 29 9.50 5.16 2.48
CA GLY A 29 9.75 5.34 1.05
C GLY A 29 10.62 4.22 0.46
N SER A 30 11.72 4.59 -0.20
CA SER A 30 12.65 3.63 -0.82
C SER A 30 13.48 2.81 0.18
N ARG A 31 13.51 3.19 1.46
CA ARG A 31 14.22 2.43 2.50
C ARG A 31 13.44 1.15 2.81
N ALA A 32 14.16 0.08 3.16
CA ALA A 32 13.53 -1.17 3.52
C ALA A 32 12.62 -1.02 4.75
N GLY A 33 11.46 -1.69 4.73
CA GLY A 33 10.49 -1.66 5.82
C GLY A 33 9.44 -0.55 5.64
N PHE A 34 8.49 -0.44 6.57
CA PHE A 34 7.44 0.59 6.51
C PHE A 34 7.71 1.82 7.39
N GLY A 35 8.79 1.82 8.16
CA GLY A 35 8.99 2.83 9.21
C GLY A 35 7.91 2.71 10.28
N GLU A 36 7.27 3.83 10.62
CA GLU A 36 6.08 3.86 11.49
C GLU A 36 4.79 3.43 10.77
N GLY A 37 4.86 3.15 9.47
CA GLY A 37 3.74 2.66 8.69
C GLY A 37 3.50 1.16 8.80
N GLY A 38 2.65 0.64 7.90
CA GLY A 38 2.26 -0.76 7.88
C GLY A 38 0.99 -1.01 7.07
N ASN A 39 0.43 -2.22 7.19
CA ASN A 39 -0.91 -2.50 6.66
C ASN A 39 -1.94 -1.74 7.51
N PHE A 40 -2.79 -0.96 6.86
CA PHE A 40 -3.81 -0.18 7.57
C PHE A 40 -5.23 -0.45 7.08
N ALA A 41 -5.41 -1.12 5.93
CA ALA A 41 -6.74 -1.42 5.40
C ALA A 41 -6.74 -2.63 4.46
N LEU A 42 -7.90 -3.26 4.33
CA LEU A 42 -8.18 -4.34 3.39
C LEU A 42 -9.38 -3.97 2.53
N LEU A 43 -9.20 -3.87 1.21
CA LEU A 43 -10.29 -3.71 0.26
C LEU A 43 -10.82 -5.07 -0.18
N SER A 44 -11.87 -5.52 0.48
CA SER A 44 -12.61 -6.73 0.11
C SER A 44 -13.08 -6.66 -1.35
N GLY A 45 -13.06 -7.81 -2.03
CA GLY A 45 -13.39 -7.90 -3.46
C GLY A 45 -12.25 -7.52 -4.41
N LYS A 46 -11.15 -6.93 -3.91
CA LYS A 46 -9.95 -6.58 -4.70
C LYS A 46 -10.30 -5.74 -5.93
N PRO A 47 -10.96 -4.58 -5.76
CA PRO A 47 -11.34 -3.74 -6.89
C PRO A 47 -10.11 -3.32 -7.69
N ALA A 48 -10.29 -3.12 -9.00
CA ALA A 48 -9.28 -2.49 -9.83
C ALA A 48 -9.12 -1.04 -9.38
N MET A 49 -7.93 -0.66 -8.93
CA MET A 49 -7.64 0.69 -8.50
C MET A 49 -6.62 1.36 -9.40
N THR A 50 -6.80 2.66 -9.62
CA THR A 50 -5.83 3.56 -10.24
C THR A 50 -5.55 4.72 -9.28
N ALA A 51 -4.57 5.56 -9.60
CA ALA A 51 -4.28 6.76 -8.83
C ALA A 51 -5.49 7.72 -8.73
N ALA A 52 -6.42 7.69 -9.70
CA ALA A 52 -7.61 8.54 -9.71
C ALA A 52 -8.63 8.23 -8.59
N HIS A 53 -8.51 7.07 -7.94
CA HIS A 53 -9.38 6.72 -6.81
C HIS A 53 -8.87 7.23 -5.45
N PHE A 54 -7.72 7.90 -5.41
CA PHE A 54 -7.17 8.49 -4.19
C PHE A 54 -7.27 10.01 -4.25
N LEU A 55 -7.88 10.62 -3.23
CA LEU A 55 -7.91 12.06 -3.02
C LEU A 55 -7.02 12.41 -1.83
N VAL A 56 -6.18 13.42 -1.98
CA VAL A 56 -5.50 14.06 -0.86
C VAL A 56 -6.38 15.22 -0.40
N GLN A 57 -6.77 15.22 0.88
CA GLN A 57 -7.54 16.28 1.51
C GLN A 57 -6.66 17.05 2.50
N PHE A 58 -6.83 18.37 2.55
CA PHE A 58 -6.11 19.29 3.43
C PHE A 58 -7.03 19.90 4.47
#